data_AF-A0A1Q6M1C9-F1
#
_entry.id   AF-A0A1Q6M1C9-F1
#
_cell.length_a   1.000
_cell.length_b   1.000
_cell.length_c   1.000
_cell.angle_alpha   90.00
_cell.angle_beta   90.00
_cell.angle_gamma   90.00
#
_symmetry.space_group_name_H-M   'P 1'
#
loop_
_entity.id
_entity.type
_entity.pdbx_description
1 polymer ?
#
loop_
_entity_poly.entity_id
_entity_poly.type
_entity_poly.pdbx_seq_one_letter_code
_entity_poly.pdbx_strand_id
1 'polypeptide(L)'
;MDNRFECFSSYISSIYKNIQRLKEFKIKEYGLKSIHVMCLFYLRHYENVTNSMLVKLTNEDKGAISRALAYLAENGYISCDKKYKSAILLLEKGKEVAKYIDFESDNAVSFAGSAYNEEERKLFYDMLKTISENLNIYIEKLEK
;
A
#
# COMPACT_ATOMS: atom_id res chain seq x y z
N MET A 1 -6.33 0.11 -32.19
CA MET A 1 -5.24 -0.33 -31.30
C MET A 1 -5.16 -1.83 -31.40
N ASP A 2 -4.21 -2.33 -32.18
CA ASP A 2 -3.85 -3.74 -32.10
C ASP A 2 -3.12 -3.98 -30.75
N ASN A 3 -3.22 -5.19 -30.20
CA ASN A 3 -2.57 -5.58 -28.93
C ASN A 3 -3.02 -4.83 -27.66
N ARG A 4 -4.29 -4.40 -27.59
CA ARG A 4 -4.86 -3.70 -26.41
C ARG A 4 -4.57 -4.41 -25.08
N PHE A 5 -4.67 -5.74 -25.02
CA PHE A 5 -4.40 -6.51 -23.81
C PHE A 5 -2.91 -6.50 -23.42
N GLU A 6 -2.02 -6.59 -24.40
CA GLU A 6 -0.58 -6.54 -24.18
C GLU A 6 -0.14 -5.16 -23.66
N CYS A 7 -0.59 -4.08 -24.29
CA CYS A 7 -0.33 -2.72 -23.82
C CYS A 7 -0.87 -2.50 -22.41
N PHE A 8 -2.11 -2.93 -22.16
CA PHE A 8 -2.74 -2.79 -20.85
C PHE A 8 -1.96 -3.56 -19.76
N SER A 9 -1.68 -4.84 -19.98
CA SER A 9 -0.99 -5.69 -19.01
C SER A 9 0.48 -5.27 -18.78
N SER A 10 1.19 -4.89 -19.84
CA SER A 10 2.60 -4.47 -19.74
C SER A 10 2.77 -3.16 -18.98
N TYR A 11 1.92 -2.16 -19.23
CA TYR A 11 1.97 -0.88 -18.50
C TYR A 11 1.59 -1.05 -17.03
N ILE A 12 0.53 -1.83 -16.71
CA ILE A 12 0.18 -2.14 -15.32
C ILE A 12 1.32 -2.86 -14.61
N SER A 13 1.95 -3.85 -15.26
CA SER A 13 3.10 -4.57 -14.69
C SER A 13 4.30 -3.65 -14.45
N SER A 14 4.58 -2.75 -15.38
CA SER A 14 5.67 -1.77 -15.27
C SER A 14 5.44 -0.81 -14.10
N ILE A 15 4.23 -0.24 -13.99
CA ILE A 15 3.85 0.63 -12.87
C ILE A 15 3.97 -0.11 -11.54
N TYR A 16 3.41 -1.33 -11.45
CA TYR A 16 3.49 -2.15 -10.24
C TYR A 16 4.94 -2.42 -9.80
N LYS A 17 5.83 -2.80 -10.73
CA LYS A 17 7.25 -3.02 -10.43
C LYS A 17 7.94 -1.75 -9.94
N ASN A 18 7.65 -0.60 -10.55
CA ASN A 18 8.23 0.67 -10.11
C ASN A 18 7.74 1.08 -8.72
N ILE A 19 6.44 0.87 -8.42
CA ILE A 19 5.87 1.10 -7.08
C ILE A 19 6.57 0.20 -6.04
N GLN A 20 6.79 -1.09 -6.35
CA GLN A 20 7.47 -1.98 -5.41
C GLN A 20 8.93 -1.56 -5.16
N ARG A 21 9.66 -1.14 -6.20
CA ARG A 21 11.01 -0.57 -6.06
C ARG A 21 11.00 0.68 -5.19
N LEU A 22 10.01 1.56 -5.36
CA LEU A 22 9.86 2.77 -4.55
C LEU A 22 9.62 2.44 -3.07
N LYS A 23 8.72 1.49 -2.76
CA LYS A 23 8.44 1.05 -1.39
C LYS A 23 9.65 0.44 -0.68
N GLU A 24 10.62 -0.05 -1.45
CA GLU A 24 11.88 -0.56 -0.91
C GLU A 24 12.99 0.50 -0.80
N PHE A 25 12.85 1.61 -1.52
CA PHE A 25 13.90 2.61 -1.63
C PHE A 25 14.00 3.45 -0.36
N LYS A 26 15.22 3.65 0.15
CA LYS A 26 15.57 4.33 1.42
C LYS A 26 14.98 3.75 2.71
N ILE A 27 13.90 2.96 2.66
CA ILE A 27 13.29 2.36 3.86
C ILE A 27 14.05 1.10 4.31
N LYS A 28 14.87 0.51 3.42
CA LYS A 28 15.84 -0.55 3.77
C LYS A 28 16.86 -0.11 4.82
N GLU A 29 17.19 1.18 4.91
CA GLU A 29 18.10 1.71 5.95
C GLU A 29 17.51 1.57 7.36
N TYR A 30 16.18 1.50 7.47
CA TYR A 30 15.47 1.21 8.71
C TYR A 30 15.25 -0.31 8.94
N GLY A 31 15.83 -1.17 8.10
CA GLY A 31 15.60 -2.63 8.15
C GLY A 31 14.18 -3.04 7.76
N LEU A 32 13.43 -2.18 7.06
CA LEU A 32 12.03 -2.39 6.72
C LEU A 32 11.86 -2.94 5.29
N LYS A 33 10.72 -3.61 5.06
CA LYS A 33 10.29 -4.18 3.78
C LYS A 33 8.98 -3.54 3.33
N SER A 34 8.61 -3.72 2.06
CA SER A 34 7.37 -3.16 1.47
C SER A 34 6.11 -3.38 2.32
N ILE A 35 5.93 -4.56 2.92
CA ILE A 35 4.80 -4.84 3.82
C ILE A 35 4.80 -3.96 5.09
N HIS A 36 5.98 -3.72 5.68
CA HIS A 36 6.11 -2.85 6.85
C HIS A 36 5.75 -1.40 6.51
N VAL A 37 6.16 -0.95 5.31
CA VAL A 37 5.88 0.39 4.79
C VAL A 37 4.38 0.62 4.68
N MET A 38 3.66 -0.33 4.07
CA MET A 38 2.21 -0.21 3.94
C MET A 38 1.49 -0.25 5.29
N CYS A 39 1.96 -1.07 6.24
CA CYS A 39 1.41 -1.05 7.60
C CYS A 39 1.57 0.32 8.26
N LEU A 40 2.77 0.91 8.24
CA LEU A 40 3.03 2.21 8.86
C LEU A 40 2.27 3.35 8.17
N PHE A 41 2.16 3.31 6.84
CA PHE A 41 1.35 4.24 6.06
C PHE A 41 -0.11 4.21 6.53
N TYR A 42 -0.75 3.04 6.53
CA TYR A 42 -2.15 2.94 6.94
C TYR A 42 -2.38 3.29 8.41
N LEU A 43 -1.44 2.94 9.31
CA LEU A 43 -1.52 3.31 10.71
C LEU A 43 -1.44 4.83 10.95
N ARG A 44 -0.89 5.59 10.00
CA ARG A 44 -0.80 7.04 10.07
C ARG A 44 -2.05 7.74 9.54
N HIS A 45 -2.71 7.16 8.53
CA HIS A 45 -3.86 7.78 7.85
C HIS A 45 -5.22 7.35 8.40
N TYR A 46 -5.27 6.25 9.16
CA TYR A 46 -6.50 5.71 9.70
C TYR A 46 -6.44 5.60 11.21
N GLU A 47 -7.56 5.88 11.87
CA GLU A 47 -7.73 5.65 13.30
C GLU A 47 -8.20 4.23 13.57
N ASN A 48 -7.93 3.72 14.79
CA ASN A 48 -8.39 2.43 15.27
C ASN A 48 -8.06 1.24 14.35
N VAL A 49 -6.92 1.32 13.64
CA VAL A 49 -6.48 0.29 12.70
C VAL A 49 -6.22 -1.02 13.45
N THR A 50 -6.87 -2.08 12.98
CA THR A 50 -6.71 -3.43 13.49
C THR A 50 -5.95 -4.31 12.49
N ASN A 51 -5.44 -5.46 12.94
CA ASN A 51 -4.83 -6.47 12.07
C ASN A 51 -5.75 -6.84 10.89
N SER A 52 -7.05 -7.08 11.14
CA SER A 52 -8.01 -7.39 10.07
C SER A 52 -8.22 -6.26 9.07
N MET A 53 -8.08 -5.00 9.49
CA MET A 53 -8.13 -3.86 8.57
C MET A 53 -6.89 -3.84 7.69
N LEU A 54 -5.70 -4.07 8.26
CA LEU A 54 -4.46 -4.11 7.48
C LEU A 54 -4.46 -5.24 6.45
N VAL A 55 -4.96 -6.42 6.78
CA VAL A 55 -5.15 -7.52 5.80
C VAL A 55 -5.97 -7.05 4.60
N LYS A 56 -7.09 -6.37 4.83
CA LYS A 56 -7.95 -5.85 3.76
C LYS A 56 -7.32 -4.70 2.97
N LEU A 57 -6.70 -3.75 3.66
CA LEU A 57 -6.12 -2.55 3.05
C LEU A 57 -4.88 -2.87 2.20
N THR A 58 -4.06 -3.82 2.66
CA THR A 58 -2.84 -4.22 1.96
C THR A 58 -3.07 -5.30 0.90
N ASN A 59 -4.19 -6.01 0.98
CA ASN A 59 -4.47 -7.22 0.19
C ASN A 59 -3.42 -8.32 0.38
N GLU A 60 -2.81 -8.39 1.57
CA GLU A 60 -1.82 -9.39 1.96
C GLU A 60 -2.46 -10.49 2.82
N ASP A 61 -1.81 -11.66 2.89
CA ASP A 61 -2.31 -12.74 3.75
C ASP A 61 -2.18 -12.42 5.25
N LYS A 62 -3.09 -13.00 6.05
CA LYS A 62 -3.13 -12.79 7.52
C LYS A 62 -1.80 -13.15 8.21
N GLY A 63 -1.11 -14.19 7.73
CA GLY A 63 0.18 -14.61 8.27
C GLY A 63 1.28 -13.59 7.99
N ALA A 64 1.32 -13.03 6.78
CA ALA A 64 2.26 -11.97 6.42
C ALA A 64 2.06 -10.72 7.27
N ILE A 65 0.82 -10.26 7.44
CA ILE A 65 0.50 -9.11 8.30
C ILE A 65 0.84 -9.38 9.76
N SER A 66 0.56 -10.59 10.26
CA SER A 66 0.93 -10.94 11.64
C SER A 66 2.45 -10.89 11.86
N ARG A 67 3.25 -11.41 10.92
CA ARG A 67 4.72 -11.36 11.00
C ARG A 67 5.25 -9.92 10.89
N ALA A 68 4.67 -9.12 10.00
CA ALA A 68 5.01 -7.71 9.84
C ALA A 68 4.76 -6.92 11.14
N LEU A 69 3.61 -7.11 11.77
CA LEU A 69 3.27 -6.43 13.02
C LEU A 69 4.15 -6.89 14.20
N ALA A 70 4.46 -8.19 14.29
CA ALA A 70 5.39 -8.69 15.29
C ALA A 70 6.77 -8.03 15.16
N TYR A 71 7.31 -7.97 13.94
CA TYR A 71 8.58 -7.30 13.66
C TYR A 71 8.53 -5.82 14.04
N LEU A 72 7.49 -5.10 13.64
CA LEU A 72 7.34 -3.67 13.94
C LEU A 72 7.24 -3.41 15.45
N ALA A 73 6.57 -4.28 16.19
CA ALA A 73 6.44 -4.17 17.64
C ALA A 73 7.77 -4.46 18.35
N GLU A 74 8.44 -5.56 17.99
CA GLU A 74 9.77 -5.94 18.53
C GLU A 74 10.82 -4.84 18.30
N ASN A 75 10.70 -4.09 17.20
CA ASN A 75 11.63 -3.01 16.84
C ASN A 75 11.16 -1.61 17.27
N GLY A 76 10.12 -1.53 18.11
CA GLY A 76 9.66 -0.28 18.74
C GLY A 76 8.98 0.73 17.81
N TYR A 77 8.47 0.29 16.65
CA TYR A 77 7.70 1.16 15.75
C TYR A 77 6.24 1.27 16.17
N ILE A 78 5.67 0.20 16.72
CA ILE A 78 4.25 0.14 17.09
C ILE A 78 4.08 -0.47 18.48
N SER A 79 2.93 -0.18 19.08
CA SER A 79 2.36 -0.94 20.18
C SER A 79 1.13 -1.69 19.69
N CYS A 80 1.09 -2.99 19.94
CA CYS A 80 -0.04 -3.84 19.63
C CYS A 80 -0.36 -4.66 20.88
N ASP A 81 -1.57 -4.49 21.42
CA ASP A 81 -2.05 -5.38 22.48
C ASP A 81 -2.35 -6.75 21.86
N LYS A 82 -1.96 -7.86 22.51
CA LYS A 82 -2.04 -9.21 21.92
C LYS A 82 -3.47 -9.70 21.70
N LYS A 83 -4.48 -8.97 22.20
CA LYS A 83 -5.89 -9.27 22.01
C LYS A 83 -6.31 -8.97 20.57
N TYR A 84 -6.83 -9.99 19.89
CA TYR A 84 -7.44 -9.87 18.56
C TYR A 84 -8.54 -8.79 18.61
N LYS A 85 -8.42 -7.73 17.79
CA LYS A 85 -9.25 -6.49 17.72
C LYS A 85 -8.75 -5.27 18.49
N SER A 86 -7.60 -5.32 19.15
CA SER A 86 -6.97 -4.11 19.67
C SER A 86 -6.56 -3.17 18.53
N ALA A 87 -6.69 -1.86 18.76
CA ALA A 87 -6.13 -0.86 17.87
C ALA A 87 -4.60 -0.89 17.97
N ILE A 88 -3.93 -0.81 16.83
CA ILE A 88 -2.48 -0.73 16.74
C ILE A 88 -2.10 0.74 16.78
N LEU A 89 -1.12 1.09 17.62
CA LEU A 89 -0.68 2.47 17.83
C LEU A 89 0.75 2.66 17.33
N LEU A 90 1.01 3.76 16.61
CA LEU A 90 2.37 4.18 16.28
C LEU A 90 3.08 4.71 17.53
N LEU A 91 4.27 4.18 17.81
CA LEU A 91 5.21 4.77 18.75
C LEU A 91 5.99 5.91 18.06
N GLU A 92 6.76 6.71 18.81
CA GLU A 92 7.49 7.86 18.24
C GLU A 92 8.36 7.49 17.04
N LYS A 93 9.16 6.42 17.15
CA LYS A 93 9.95 5.87 16.04
C LYS A 93 9.08 5.51 14.82
N GLY A 94 7.90 4.92 15.06
CA GLY A 94 6.93 4.61 14.02
C GLY A 94 6.35 5.85 13.36
N LYS A 95 6.02 6.88 14.13
CA LYS A 95 5.50 8.16 13.62
C LYS A 95 6.52 8.87 12.75
N GLU A 96 7.79 8.89 13.14
CA GLU A 96 8.87 9.49 12.36
C GLU A 96 9.03 8.80 11.00
N VAL A 97 9.10 7.47 11.00
CA VAL A 97 9.22 6.71 9.75
C VAL A 97 7.95 6.82 8.90
N ALA A 98 6.77 6.82 9.51
CA ALA A 98 5.51 7.00 8.76
C ALA A 98 5.40 8.39 8.12
N LYS A 99 5.88 9.46 8.78
CA LYS A 99 5.98 10.80 8.18
C LYS A 99 6.90 10.81 6.96
N TYR A 100 8.04 10.15 7.07
CA TYR A 100 8.98 10.02 5.95
C TYR A 100 8.35 9.24 4.78
N ILE A 101 7.66 8.14 5.06
CA ILE A 101 6.94 7.34 4.06
C ILE A 101 5.91 8.19 3.32
N ASP A 102 5.10 8.95 4.05
CA ASP A 102 4.09 9.84 3.46
C ASP A 102 4.73 10.85 2.50
N PHE A 103 5.77 11.55 2.96
CA PHE A 103 6.46 12.55 2.17
C PHE A 103 7.03 11.99 0.86
N GLU A 104 7.72 10.85 0.93
CA GLU A 104 8.29 10.21 -0.27
C GLU A 104 7.19 9.66 -1.20
N SER A 105 6.09 9.14 -0.64
CA SER A 105 4.96 8.64 -1.41
C SER A 105 4.28 9.77 -2.17
N ASP A 106 4.03 10.91 -1.50
CA ASP A 106 3.44 12.11 -2.10
C ASP A 106 4.33 12.68 -3.21
N ASN A 107 5.64 12.75 -2.98
CA ASN A 107 6.59 13.18 -4.00
C ASN A 107 6.60 12.27 -5.22
N ALA A 108 6.57 10.95 -5.01
CA ALA A 108 6.60 9.99 -6.10
C ALA A 108 5.34 10.06 -6.97
N VAL A 109 4.14 10.12 -6.37
CA VAL A 109 2.89 10.23 -7.14
C VAL A 109 2.77 11.60 -7.81
N SER A 110 3.25 12.66 -7.16
CA SER A 110 3.27 14.01 -7.75
C SER A 110 4.20 14.08 -8.95
N PHE A 111 5.39 13.47 -8.86
CA PHE A 111 6.34 13.39 -9.97
C PHE A 111 5.78 12.57 -11.14
N ALA A 112 5.23 11.38 -10.84
CA ALA A 112 4.64 10.51 -11.85
C ALA A 112 3.46 11.16 -12.60
N GLY A 113 2.69 12.00 -11.90
CA GLY A 113 1.55 12.72 -12.45
C GLY A 113 1.87 14.12 -12.98
N SER A 114 3.12 14.56 -12.98
CA SER A 114 3.51 15.98 -13.17
C SER A 114 3.07 16.60 -14.49
N ALA A 115 2.90 15.79 -15.55
CA ALA A 115 2.42 16.23 -16.85
C ALA A 115 0.89 16.47 -16.90
N TYR A 116 0.16 16.06 -15.87
CA TYR A 116 -1.30 16.11 -15.81
C TYR A 116 -1.78 17.08 -14.74
N ASN A 117 -2.93 17.71 -14.96
CA ASN A 117 -3.61 18.53 -13.98
C ASN A 117 -4.40 17.70 -12.96
N GLU A 118 -5.00 18.36 -11.95
CA GLU A 118 -5.72 17.67 -10.87
C GLU A 118 -6.96 16.90 -11.36
N GLU A 119 -7.71 17.45 -12.32
CA GLU A 119 -8.90 16.82 -12.89
C GLU A 119 -8.54 15.56 -13.68
N GLU A 120 -7.47 15.62 -14.48
CA GLU A 120 -6.95 14.48 -15.23
C GLU A 120 -6.47 13.36 -14.30
N ARG A 121 -5.78 13.72 -13.21
CA ARG A 121 -5.34 12.75 -12.19
C ARG A 121 -6.53 12.11 -11.49
N LYS A 122 -7.54 12.90 -11.12
CA LYS A 122 -8.77 12.39 -10.49
C LYS A 122 -9.50 11.42 -11.42
N LEU A 123 -9.68 11.81 -12.68
CA LEU A 123 -10.29 10.95 -13.70
C LEU A 123 -9.50 9.65 -13.87
N PHE A 124 -8.17 9.72 -13.89
CA PHE A 124 -7.32 8.54 -13.97
C PHE A 124 -7.51 7.59 -12.78
N TYR A 125 -7.59 8.10 -11.55
CA TYR A 125 -7.84 7.27 -10.37
C TYR A 125 -9.24 6.64 -10.37
N ASP A 126 -10.26 7.38 -10.82
CA ASP A 126 -11.62 6.84 -10.97
C ASP A 126 -11.64 5.71 -12.02
N MET A 127 -10.98 5.91 -13.17
CA MET A 127 -10.83 4.87 -14.19
C MET A 127 -10.08 3.64 -13.67
N LEU A 128 -8.97 3.82 -12.94
CA LEU A 128 -8.20 2.73 -12.34
C LEU A 128 -9.05 1.92 -11.36
N LYS A 129 -9.83 2.59 -10.51
CA LYS A 129 -10.74 1.94 -9.57
C LYS A 129 -11.77 1.10 -10.31
N THR A 130 -12.46 1.68 -11.29
CA THR A 130 -13.47 0.96 -12.09
C THR A 130 -12.88 -0.24 -12.83
N ILE A 131 -11.68 -0.11 -13.40
CA ILE A 131 -10.98 -1.21 -14.06
C ILE A 131 -10.69 -2.34 -13.07
N SER A 132 -10.16 -2.01 -11.88
CA SER A 132 -9.85 -2.99 -10.83
C SER A 132 -11.10 -3.76 -10.38
N GLU A 133 -12.19 -3.05 -10.10
CA GLU A 133 -13.47 -3.66 -9.68
C GLU A 133 -14.05 -4.57 -10.77
N ASN A 134 -14.03 -4.12 -12.03
CA ASN A 134 -14.53 -4.92 -13.15
C ASN A 134 -13.70 -6.19 -13.40
N LEU A 135 -12.38 -6.14 -13.21
CA LEU A 135 -11.52 -7.32 -13.32
C LEU A 135 -11.86 -8.35 -12.24
N ASN A 136 -12.07 -7.92 -10.99
CA ASN A 136 -12.50 -8.82 -9.91
C ASN A 136 -13.85 -9.47 -10.23
N ILE A 137 -14.85 -8.69 -10.66
CA ILE A 137 -16.17 -9.21 -11.06
C ILE A 137 -16.04 -10.24 -12.20
N TYR A 138 -15.14 -9.98 -13.16
CA TYR A 138 -14.93 -10.89 -14.27
C TYR A 138 -14.29 -12.21 -13.83
N ILE A 139 -13.30 -12.17 -12.94
CA ILE A 139 -12.66 -13.37 -12.36
C ILE A 139 -13.69 -14.18 -11.57
N GLU A 140 -14.48 -13.55 -10.70
CA GLU A 140 -15.53 -14.23 -9.93
C GLU A 140 -16.61 -14.89 -10.82
N LYS A 141 -16.84 -14.37 -12.03
CA LYS A 141 -17.72 -15.00 -13.01
C LYS A 141 -17.12 -16.25 -13.65
N LEU A 142 -15.79 -16.33 -13.77
CA LEU A 142 -15.09 -17.49 -14.34
C LEU A 142 -14.90 -18.62 -13.32
N GLU A 143 -14.90 -18.31 -12.02
CA GLU A 143 -14.77 -19.27 -10.93
C GLU A 143 -16.11 -19.94 -10.54
N LYS A 144 -17.23 -19.48 -11.12
CA LYS A 144 -18.58 -20.05 -10.95
C LYS A 144 -18.91 -21.04 -12.05
#